data_AF-A0A842CRI1-F1
#
_entry.id   AF-A0A842CRI1-F1
#
_cell.length_a   1.000
_cell.length_b   1.000
_cell.length_c   1.000
_cell.angle_alpha   90.00
_cell.angle_beta   90.00
_cell.angle_gamma   90.00
#
_symmetry.space_group_name_H-M   'P 1'
#
loop_
_entity.id
_entity.type
_entity.pdbx_description
1 polymer ?
#
loop_
_entity_poly.entity_id
_entity_poly.type
_entity_poly.pdbx_seq_one_letter_code
_entity_poly.pdbx_strand_id
1 'polypeptide(L)'
;MERYDKVVAIIKRIDAYVNKVGKADFDSGLLDEVGMDKIPQLVESFEKVISSLLREQMTYYINAMKKTVKKAENELTVEELMRYYSNDLFKGDEFRGNMSAEATKFLEATTSDISGTIMKTLDKDVSFNRLSGRSMTWIQEWSDQLAKIMDIHSKDQVESVLFNALKDGKGIQSVELALKDLPAFNRNRARTTAITEVLTASSVAQQEAFEQSPSVEGKKWKHSGGKGIAPRSNHMELSGTVVDVDQPFMIPDSGELAMFPRDPSLSPKERINCHCTMGPDVNEDILGWSKEDKEKARAEVLGEMDKKTTPVASSLDKLKENVGKPVKSEVEILETGAVVQKEVDARIKAVTKEFQRVEKEFEDVKSKLLTNDIADSSQYEKKYQDLQKMKQLLADRRAETTANVLSEIRSFDTVFMENFAKGSHVRLSKEISNASFLFPDDWIAKSNKVGSLLVKNVYRGYYMHDNQKATIALNAKYNTFGTAIHEMGHRFEYLVPGLLEAEKQFYIRRTLNEPLVHMGPGYNQKEQTRVDNFIRKYMGKDYDGRAYELFSMGIEGLYSLSYDIYKDKEYLHFILGVLARL
;
A
#
# COMPACT_ATOMS: atom_id res chain seq x y z
N MET A 1 -8.95 -30.63 -26.50
CA MET A 1 -9.95 -30.71 -25.40
C MET A 1 -9.54 -31.56 -24.18
N GLU A 2 -9.34 -32.88 -24.27
CA GLU A 2 -9.16 -33.78 -23.08
C GLU A 2 -7.97 -33.43 -22.14
N ARG A 3 -6.87 -32.87 -22.67
CA ARG A 3 -5.72 -32.44 -21.85
C ARG A 3 -5.98 -31.14 -21.07
N TYR A 4 -6.76 -30.24 -21.65
CA TYR A 4 -7.16 -28.99 -21.00
C TYR A 4 -8.12 -29.25 -19.86
N ASP A 5 -9.05 -30.19 -20.04
CA ASP A 5 -9.93 -30.63 -18.97
C ASP A 5 -9.15 -31.21 -17.78
N LYS A 6 -7.97 -31.82 -18.03
CA LYS A 6 -7.06 -32.28 -16.97
C LYS A 6 -6.37 -31.14 -16.24
N VAL A 7 -5.88 -30.11 -16.94
CA VAL A 7 -5.35 -28.88 -16.29
C VAL A 7 -6.43 -28.21 -15.43
N VAL A 8 -7.65 -28.15 -15.94
CA VAL A 8 -8.79 -27.58 -15.22
C VAL A 8 -9.19 -28.45 -14.02
N ALA A 9 -9.08 -29.78 -14.13
CA ALA A 9 -9.34 -30.71 -13.04
C ALA A 9 -8.28 -30.64 -11.94
N ILE A 10 -6.99 -30.58 -12.31
CA ILE A 10 -5.87 -30.30 -11.40
C ILE A 10 -6.21 -29.08 -10.55
N ILE A 11 -6.53 -27.99 -11.25
CA ILE A 11 -6.77 -26.68 -10.65
C ILE A 11 -7.99 -26.68 -9.72
N LYS A 12 -9.13 -27.26 -10.12
CA LYS A 12 -10.32 -27.39 -9.26
C LYS A 12 -10.05 -28.20 -7.98
N ARG A 13 -9.11 -29.15 -8.02
CA ARG A 13 -8.79 -30.02 -6.88
C ARG A 13 -7.88 -29.33 -5.86
N ILE A 14 -6.95 -28.47 -6.30
CA ILE A 14 -6.21 -27.55 -5.41
C ILE A 14 -7.20 -26.70 -4.60
N ASP A 15 -8.19 -26.13 -5.28
CA ASP A 15 -9.19 -25.28 -4.64
C ASP A 15 -10.10 -26.08 -3.68
N ALA A 16 -10.49 -27.30 -4.07
CA ALA A 16 -11.28 -28.18 -3.22
C ALA A 16 -10.52 -28.59 -1.94
N TYR A 17 -9.20 -28.81 -2.03
CA TYR A 17 -8.33 -29.04 -0.87
C TYR A 17 -8.43 -27.88 0.10
N VAL A 18 -8.18 -26.66 -0.35
CA VAL A 18 -8.25 -25.46 0.49
C VAL A 18 -9.63 -25.26 1.12
N ASN A 19 -10.71 -25.49 0.38
CA ASN A 19 -12.08 -25.35 0.89
C ASN A 19 -12.39 -26.29 2.06
N LYS A 20 -11.72 -27.44 2.14
CA LYS A 20 -11.91 -28.44 3.19
C LYS A 20 -10.81 -28.44 4.25
N VAL A 21 -9.66 -27.82 4.04
CA VAL A 21 -8.62 -27.69 5.08
C VAL A 21 -9.06 -26.80 6.25
N GLY A 22 -10.12 -26.00 6.05
CA GLY A 22 -10.85 -25.31 7.12
C GLY A 22 -11.91 -26.16 7.83
N LYS A 23 -12.20 -27.38 7.37
CA LYS A 23 -13.24 -28.30 7.89
C LYS A 23 -12.81 -29.76 7.71
N ALA A 24 -12.35 -30.40 8.78
CA ALA A 24 -11.81 -31.77 9.00
C ALA A 24 -11.99 -32.97 8.01
N ASP A 25 -12.47 -32.82 6.78
CA ASP A 25 -13.06 -33.90 5.97
C ASP A 25 -12.64 -33.85 4.47
N PHE A 26 -11.34 -33.63 4.21
CA PHE A 26 -10.76 -33.72 2.86
C PHE A 26 -10.13 -35.08 2.59
N ASP A 27 -10.54 -35.69 1.47
CA ASP A 27 -9.91 -36.89 0.92
C ASP A 27 -8.71 -36.46 0.07
N SER A 28 -7.50 -36.68 0.60
CA SER A 28 -6.24 -36.35 -0.07
C SER A 28 -6.01 -37.13 -1.37
N GLY A 29 -6.66 -38.29 -1.55
CA GLY A 29 -6.48 -39.13 -2.75
C GLY A 29 -6.89 -38.44 -4.06
N LEU A 30 -7.71 -37.40 -3.99
CA LEU A 30 -8.08 -36.59 -5.16
C LEU A 30 -6.90 -35.77 -5.71
N LEU A 31 -5.93 -35.37 -4.89
CA LEU A 31 -4.74 -34.64 -5.33
C LEU A 31 -3.70 -35.56 -5.97
N ASP A 32 -3.65 -36.82 -5.55
CA ASP A 32 -2.73 -37.84 -6.05
C ASP A 32 -2.97 -38.15 -7.53
N GLU A 33 -4.24 -38.27 -7.94
CA GLU A 33 -4.66 -38.52 -9.32
C GLU A 33 -4.24 -37.43 -10.33
N VAL A 34 -3.88 -36.24 -9.84
CA VAL A 34 -3.52 -35.07 -10.65
C VAL A 34 -2.08 -34.61 -10.44
N GLY A 35 -1.28 -35.39 -9.71
CA GLY A 35 0.15 -35.11 -9.49
C GLY A 35 0.40 -33.87 -8.62
N MET A 36 -0.51 -33.57 -7.69
CA MET A 36 -0.40 -32.45 -6.74
C MET A 36 -0.62 -32.88 -5.28
N ASP A 37 -0.26 -34.12 -4.98
CA ASP A 37 -0.27 -34.78 -3.67
C ASP A 37 0.49 -33.99 -2.58
N LYS A 38 1.42 -33.12 -2.97
CA LYS A 38 2.29 -32.36 -2.06
C LYS A 38 1.67 -31.10 -1.47
N ILE A 39 0.58 -30.56 -2.03
CA ILE A 39 0.00 -29.27 -1.58
C ILE A 39 -0.33 -29.25 -0.08
N PRO A 40 -0.91 -30.31 0.52
CA PRO A 40 -1.14 -30.35 1.95
C PRO A 40 0.13 -30.23 2.78
N GLN A 41 1.17 -30.93 2.36
CA GLN A 41 2.46 -30.93 3.03
C GLN A 41 3.15 -29.56 2.89
N LEU A 42 2.97 -28.87 1.76
CA LEU A 42 3.48 -27.50 1.55
C LEU A 42 2.81 -26.47 2.48
N VAL A 43 1.49 -26.55 2.66
CA VAL A 43 0.78 -25.69 3.63
C VAL A 43 1.29 -25.96 5.05
N GLU A 44 1.37 -27.22 5.46
CA GLU A 44 1.81 -27.59 6.79
C GLU A 44 3.28 -27.22 7.06
N SER A 45 4.16 -27.39 6.07
CA SER A 45 5.57 -27.06 6.22
C SER A 45 5.76 -25.55 6.37
N PHE A 46 5.11 -24.75 5.53
CA PHE A 46 5.23 -23.29 5.61
C PHE A 46 4.55 -22.72 6.86
N GLU A 47 3.40 -23.26 7.26
CA GLU A 47 2.76 -22.91 8.53
C GLU A 47 3.69 -23.13 9.72
N LYS A 48 4.42 -24.26 9.76
CA LYS A 48 5.38 -24.56 10.83
C LYS A 48 6.53 -23.55 10.86
N VAL A 49 7.06 -23.18 9.69
CA VAL A 49 8.12 -22.17 9.56
C VAL A 49 7.63 -20.83 10.09
N ILE A 50 6.50 -20.33 9.60
CA ILE A 50 5.93 -19.04 10.04
C ILE A 50 5.62 -19.07 11.55
N SER A 51 5.06 -20.18 12.05
CA SER A 51 4.76 -20.33 13.47
C SER A 51 6.02 -20.30 14.34
N SER A 52 7.14 -20.88 13.87
CA SER A 52 8.42 -20.82 14.57
C SER A 52 8.93 -19.39 14.64
N LEU A 53 8.98 -18.70 13.50
CA LEU A 53 9.47 -17.33 13.41
C LEU A 53 8.65 -16.36 14.28
N LEU A 54 7.32 -16.48 14.28
CA LEU A 54 6.46 -15.66 15.14
C LEU A 54 6.70 -15.94 16.64
N ARG A 55 6.91 -17.21 17.01
CA ARG A 55 7.23 -17.57 18.40
C ARG A 55 8.61 -17.07 18.82
N GLU A 56 9.59 -17.12 17.93
CA GLU A 56 10.93 -16.59 18.13
C GLU A 56 10.88 -15.07 18.35
N GLN A 57 10.13 -14.34 17.49
CA GLN A 57 9.91 -12.90 17.63
C GLN A 57 9.24 -12.55 18.98
N MET A 58 8.17 -13.24 19.35
CA MET A 58 7.52 -13.07 20.67
C MET A 58 8.49 -13.32 21.83
N THR A 59 9.26 -14.41 21.74
CA THR A 59 10.23 -14.81 22.77
C THR A 59 11.34 -13.79 22.91
N TYR A 60 11.82 -13.24 21.79
CA TYR A 60 12.79 -12.15 21.75
C TYR A 60 12.29 -10.94 22.55
N TYR A 61 11.05 -10.49 22.28
CA TYR A 61 10.45 -9.37 23.00
C TYR A 61 10.30 -9.64 24.50
N ILE A 62 9.69 -10.76 24.88
CA ILE A 62 9.45 -11.09 26.29
C ILE A 62 10.77 -11.25 27.06
N ASN A 63 11.77 -11.90 26.47
CA ASN A 63 13.07 -12.10 27.12
C ASN A 63 13.82 -10.78 27.30
N ALA A 64 13.76 -9.90 26.30
CA ALA A 64 14.35 -8.57 26.40
C ALA A 64 13.70 -7.75 27.52
N MET A 65 12.37 -7.70 27.58
CA MET A 65 11.64 -7.04 28.67
C MET A 65 12.05 -7.61 30.04
N LYS A 66 12.04 -8.94 30.22
CA LYS A 66 12.45 -9.57 31.50
C LYS A 66 13.87 -9.20 31.89
N LYS A 67 14.79 -9.18 30.93
CA LYS A 67 16.19 -8.80 31.15
C LYS A 67 16.30 -7.34 31.56
N THR A 68 15.55 -6.44 30.92
CA THR A 68 15.53 -5.01 31.24
C THR A 68 14.95 -4.78 32.64
N VAL A 69 13.82 -5.41 32.97
CA VAL A 69 13.21 -5.35 34.32
C VAL A 69 14.18 -5.84 35.39
N LYS A 70 14.86 -6.97 35.16
CA LYS A 70 15.82 -7.54 36.11
C LYS A 70 17.05 -6.65 36.34
N LYS A 71 17.46 -5.87 35.32
CA LYS A 71 18.64 -5.01 35.37
C LYS A 71 18.35 -3.60 35.90
N ALA A 72 17.10 -3.21 35.99
CA ALA A 72 16.72 -1.87 36.42
C ALA A 72 17.06 -1.67 37.91
N GLU A 73 17.76 -0.58 38.23
CA GLU A 73 18.08 -0.20 39.62
C GLU A 73 16.84 0.29 40.38
N ASN A 74 15.87 0.84 39.65
CA ASN A 74 14.57 1.31 40.14
C ASN A 74 13.43 0.56 39.43
N GLU A 75 12.20 0.69 39.94
CA GLU A 75 11.02 0.13 39.28
C GLU A 75 10.85 0.72 37.87
N LEU A 76 11.00 -0.13 36.86
CA LEU A 76 10.87 0.26 35.46
C LEU A 76 9.41 0.63 35.17
N THR A 77 9.20 1.78 34.55
CA THR A 77 7.87 2.22 34.12
C THR A 77 7.52 1.64 32.74
N VAL A 78 6.21 1.56 32.44
CA VAL A 78 5.74 1.15 31.11
C VAL A 78 6.18 2.14 30.03
N GLU A 79 6.31 3.43 30.36
CA GLU A 79 6.80 4.45 29.44
C GLU A 79 8.27 4.21 29.05
N GLU A 80 9.14 3.91 30.02
CA GLU A 80 10.54 3.54 29.75
C GLU A 80 10.65 2.25 28.94
N LEU A 81 9.81 1.26 29.24
CA LEU A 81 9.75 0.02 28.48
C LEU A 81 9.32 0.27 27.02
N MET A 82 8.31 1.12 26.80
CA MET A 82 7.84 1.49 25.47
C MET A 82 8.95 2.18 24.66
N ARG A 83 9.68 3.13 25.26
CA ARG A 83 10.82 3.78 24.60
C ARG A 83 11.92 2.78 24.22
N TYR A 84 12.25 1.83 25.10
CA TYR A 84 13.22 0.78 24.80
C TYR A 84 12.77 -0.11 23.63
N TYR A 85 11.48 -0.44 23.57
CA TYR A 85 10.94 -1.23 22.46
C TYR A 85 11.08 -0.50 21.12
N SER A 86 10.57 0.73 21.02
CA SER A 86 10.55 1.48 19.77
C SER A 86 11.96 1.92 19.31
N ASN A 87 12.84 2.29 20.24
CA ASN A 87 14.15 2.83 19.87
C ASN A 87 15.23 1.77 19.64
N ASP A 88 15.15 0.63 20.33
CA ASP A 88 16.20 -0.38 20.33
C ASP A 88 15.66 -1.73 19.84
N LEU A 89 14.63 -2.25 20.50
CA LEU A 89 14.24 -3.65 20.33
C LEU A 89 13.64 -3.95 18.95
N PHE A 90 12.79 -3.06 18.41
CA PHE A 90 12.23 -3.25 17.07
C PHE A 90 13.25 -3.13 15.96
N LYS A 91 14.34 -2.37 16.17
CA LYS A 91 15.43 -2.25 15.19
C LYS A 91 16.34 -3.47 15.19
N GLY A 92 16.52 -4.10 16.36
CA GLY A 92 17.31 -5.32 16.51
C GLY A 92 16.56 -6.61 16.22
N ASP A 93 15.31 -6.53 15.76
CA ASP A 93 14.49 -7.68 15.42
C ASP A 93 14.84 -8.24 14.03
N GLU A 94 15.20 -9.53 13.98
CA GLU A 94 15.62 -10.23 12.76
C GLU A 94 14.46 -10.92 12.03
N PHE A 95 13.23 -10.88 12.56
CA PHE A 95 12.07 -11.57 12.00
C PHE A 95 11.89 -11.31 10.51
N ARG A 96 11.97 -10.04 10.07
CA ARG A 96 11.77 -9.66 8.67
C ARG A 96 12.77 -10.35 7.73
N GLY A 97 14.05 -10.38 8.10
CA GLY A 97 15.08 -11.02 7.29
C GLY A 97 14.87 -12.53 7.18
N ASN A 98 14.62 -13.18 8.31
CA ASN A 98 14.41 -14.63 8.36
C ASN A 98 13.13 -15.05 7.62
N MET A 99 12.03 -14.30 7.80
CA MET A 99 10.77 -14.57 7.12
C MET A 99 10.89 -14.38 5.61
N SER A 100 11.56 -13.34 5.13
CA SER A 100 11.78 -13.13 3.69
C SER A 100 12.59 -14.27 3.06
N ALA A 101 13.68 -14.68 3.72
CA ALA A 101 14.53 -15.76 3.23
C ALA A 101 13.76 -17.09 3.12
N GLU A 102 12.95 -17.43 4.14
CA GLU A 102 12.16 -18.65 4.12
C GLU A 102 10.97 -18.58 3.14
N ALA A 103 10.31 -17.42 3.03
CA ALA A 103 9.26 -17.21 2.03
C ALA A 103 9.81 -17.33 0.61
N THR A 104 11.01 -16.80 0.33
CA THR A 104 11.66 -16.89 -0.97
C THR A 104 11.87 -18.35 -1.37
N LYS A 105 12.52 -19.13 -0.49
CA LYS A 105 12.76 -20.57 -0.72
C LYS A 105 11.45 -21.33 -0.96
N PHE A 106 10.45 -21.04 -0.13
CA PHE A 106 9.14 -21.70 -0.21
C PHE A 106 8.41 -21.40 -1.52
N LEU A 107 8.32 -20.11 -1.89
CA LEU A 107 7.63 -19.66 -3.08
C LEU A 107 8.35 -20.12 -4.35
N GLU A 108 9.68 -20.11 -4.39
CA GLU A 108 10.46 -20.62 -5.52
C GLU A 108 10.20 -22.12 -5.74
N ALA A 109 10.37 -22.94 -4.70
CA ALA A 109 10.16 -24.37 -4.79
C ALA A 109 8.72 -24.72 -5.20
N THR A 110 7.74 -24.06 -4.58
CA THR A 110 6.32 -24.31 -4.85
C THR A 110 5.92 -23.87 -6.26
N THR A 111 6.35 -22.67 -6.68
CA THR A 111 6.03 -22.14 -8.02
C THR A 111 6.66 -23.02 -9.10
N SER A 112 7.90 -23.45 -8.91
CA SER A 112 8.60 -24.34 -9.84
C SER A 112 7.93 -25.71 -9.99
N ASP A 113 7.58 -26.37 -8.88
CA ASP A 113 6.95 -27.70 -8.90
C ASP A 113 5.57 -27.65 -9.58
N ILE A 114 4.74 -26.65 -9.24
CA ILE A 114 3.40 -26.48 -9.84
C ILE A 114 3.50 -26.11 -11.33
N SER A 115 4.43 -25.21 -11.71
CA SER A 115 4.63 -24.82 -13.11
C SER A 115 5.03 -26.03 -13.97
N GLY A 116 5.93 -26.87 -13.45
CA GLY A 116 6.35 -28.11 -14.11
C GLY A 116 5.19 -29.08 -14.36
N THR A 117 4.32 -29.26 -13.36
CA THR A 117 3.14 -30.12 -13.48
C THR A 117 2.14 -29.55 -14.49
N ILE A 118 1.90 -28.24 -14.49
CA ILE A 118 0.99 -27.58 -15.44
C ILE A 118 1.53 -27.70 -16.87
N MET A 119 2.77 -27.30 -17.11
CA MET A 119 3.38 -27.34 -18.46
C MET A 119 3.39 -28.75 -19.04
N LYS A 120 3.79 -29.75 -18.25
CA LYS A 120 3.78 -31.16 -18.67
C LYS A 120 2.39 -31.65 -19.07
N THR A 121 1.34 -31.10 -18.45
CA THR A 121 -0.05 -31.45 -18.75
C THR A 121 -0.58 -30.71 -19.98
N LEU A 122 -0.21 -29.44 -20.15
CA LEU A 122 -0.56 -28.60 -21.31
C LEU A 122 0.02 -29.18 -22.61
N ASP A 123 1.34 -29.34 -22.65
CA ASP A 123 2.06 -29.84 -23.81
C ASP A 123 3.26 -30.69 -23.37
N LYS A 124 3.29 -31.96 -23.79
CA LYS A 124 4.39 -32.87 -23.44
C LYS A 124 5.65 -32.59 -24.26
N ASP A 125 5.53 -31.88 -25.38
CA ASP A 125 6.66 -31.57 -26.24
C ASP A 125 7.50 -30.40 -25.69
N VAL A 126 6.93 -29.60 -24.78
CA VAL A 126 7.59 -28.44 -24.16
C VAL A 126 7.81 -28.68 -22.67
N SER A 127 9.06 -28.93 -22.27
CA SER A 127 9.36 -29.28 -20.87
C SER A 127 9.70 -28.06 -20.02
N PHE A 128 9.04 -27.87 -18.87
CA PHE A 128 9.46 -26.86 -17.89
C PHE A 128 10.91 -27.12 -17.44
N ASN A 129 11.74 -26.08 -17.51
CA ASN A 129 13.18 -26.19 -17.22
C ASN A 129 13.58 -25.30 -16.04
N ARG A 130 13.01 -24.09 -15.95
CA ARG A 130 13.23 -23.13 -14.88
C ARG A 130 12.13 -22.07 -14.87
N LEU A 131 12.07 -21.32 -13.78
CA LEU A 131 11.34 -20.06 -13.70
C LEU A 131 12.03 -18.96 -14.53
N SER A 132 11.23 -18.04 -15.03
CA SER A 132 11.67 -16.82 -15.69
C SER A 132 12.28 -15.82 -14.71
N GLY A 133 13.09 -14.89 -15.22
CA GLY A 133 13.63 -13.77 -14.47
C GLY A 133 12.54 -12.92 -13.81
N ARG A 134 11.45 -12.65 -14.53
CA ARG A 134 10.26 -11.95 -14.01
C ARG A 134 9.68 -12.64 -12.78
N SER A 135 9.43 -13.95 -12.84
CA SER A 135 8.88 -14.70 -11.71
C SER A 135 9.84 -14.77 -10.53
N MET A 136 11.14 -14.91 -10.78
CA MET A 136 12.16 -14.85 -9.71
C MET A 136 12.21 -13.48 -9.02
N THR A 137 12.15 -12.39 -9.78
CA THR A 137 12.07 -11.03 -9.23
C THR A 137 10.80 -10.84 -8.40
N TRP A 138 9.65 -11.26 -8.92
CA TRP A 138 8.39 -11.21 -8.17
C TRP A 138 8.48 -12.01 -6.86
N ILE A 139 9.07 -13.21 -6.87
CA ILE A 139 9.23 -14.04 -5.67
C ILE A 139 10.04 -13.30 -4.61
N GLN A 140 11.17 -12.68 -4.98
CA GLN A 140 12.01 -11.92 -4.05
C GLN A 140 11.29 -10.69 -3.50
N GLU A 141 10.72 -9.86 -4.37
CA GLU A 141 10.02 -8.63 -3.97
C GLU A 141 8.82 -8.93 -3.07
N TRP A 142 8.02 -9.93 -3.44
CA TRP A 142 6.87 -10.32 -2.64
C TRP A 142 7.26 -10.96 -1.31
N SER A 143 8.32 -11.76 -1.26
CA SER A 143 8.82 -12.33 -0.01
C SER A 143 9.26 -11.25 0.98
N ASP A 144 9.97 -10.22 0.49
CA ASP A 144 10.36 -9.06 1.29
C ASP A 144 9.16 -8.25 1.78
N GLN A 145 8.16 -8.03 0.92
CA GLN A 145 6.94 -7.32 1.27
C GLN A 145 6.08 -8.09 2.28
N LEU A 146 5.88 -9.40 2.07
CA LEU A 146 5.17 -10.28 3.00
C LEU A 146 5.83 -10.24 4.38
N ALA A 147 7.15 -10.39 4.43
CA ALA A 147 7.90 -10.31 5.68
C ALA A 147 7.73 -8.95 6.37
N LYS A 148 7.78 -7.85 5.61
CA LYS A 148 7.54 -6.49 6.12
C LYS A 148 6.12 -6.34 6.71
N ILE A 149 5.09 -6.75 5.97
CA ILE A 149 3.69 -6.69 6.43
C ILE A 149 3.52 -7.50 7.72
N MET A 150 4.13 -8.69 7.76
CA MET A 150 4.04 -9.54 8.94
C MET A 150 4.73 -8.94 10.17
N ASP A 151 5.89 -8.33 9.97
CA ASP A 151 6.67 -7.66 11.01
C ASP A 151 5.95 -6.43 11.57
N ILE A 152 5.49 -5.52 10.70
CA ILE A 152 4.75 -4.31 11.09
C ILE A 152 3.54 -4.68 11.95
N HIS A 153 2.71 -5.60 11.47
CA HIS A 153 1.53 -6.00 12.23
C HIS A 153 1.86 -6.63 13.60
N SER A 154 2.97 -7.37 13.72
CA SER A 154 3.43 -7.85 15.03
C SER A 154 3.83 -6.68 15.95
N LYS A 155 4.62 -5.74 15.44
CA LYS A 155 5.10 -4.56 16.17
C LYS A 155 3.96 -3.64 16.59
N ASP A 156 3.02 -3.35 15.71
CA ASP A 156 1.83 -2.53 15.99
C ASP A 156 0.99 -3.10 17.14
N GLN A 157 0.82 -4.44 17.19
CA GLN A 157 0.09 -5.07 18.28
C GLN A 157 0.88 -5.04 19.60
N VAL A 158 2.20 -5.21 19.55
CA VAL A 158 3.08 -5.07 20.73
C VAL A 158 3.03 -3.66 21.27
N GLU A 159 3.13 -2.63 20.41
CA GLU A 159 2.97 -1.23 20.79
C GLU A 159 1.59 -0.96 21.36
N SER A 160 0.53 -1.53 20.78
CA SER A 160 -0.82 -1.41 21.30
C SER A 160 -0.97 -1.99 22.71
N VAL A 161 -0.31 -3.12 23.01
CA VAL A 161 -0.26 -3.69 24.36
C VAL A 161 0.42 -2.73 25.33
N LEU A 162 1.59 -2.21 24.97
CA LEU A 162 2.36 -1.26 25.79
C LEU A 162 1.56 0.03 26.03
N PHE A 163 0.96 0.58 24.98
CA PHE A 163 0.12 1.77 25.04
C PHE A 163 -1.11 1.59 25.95
N ASN A 164 -1.81 0.46 25.82
CA ASN A 164 -2.97 0.18 26.66
C ASN A 164 -2.58 -0.03 28.12
N ALA A 165 -1.44 -0.67 28.38
CA ALA A 165 -0.93 -0.81 29.75
C ALA A 165 -0.59 0.55 30.37
N LEU A 166 0.07 1.43 29.60
CA LEU A 166 0.38 2.79 30.04
C LEU A 166 -0.90 3.59 30.33
N LYS A 167 -1.87 3.55 29.40
CA LYS A 167 -3.15 4.25 29.51
C LYS A 167 -3.96 3.81 30.73
N ASP A 168 -4.01 2.51 30.98
CA ASP A 168 -4.82 1.92 32.04
C ASP A 168 -4.10 1.88 33.40
N GLY A 169 -2.87 2.40 33.48
CA GLY A 169 -2.05 2.35 34.71
C GLY A 169 -1.67 0.93 35.11
N LYS A 170 -1.60 0.00 34.16
CA LYS A 170 -1.23 -1.40 34.41
C LYS A 170 0.29 -1.54 34.45
N GLY A 171 0.79 -2.35 35.37
CA GLY A 171 2.22 -2.61 35.51
C GLY A 171 2.78 -3.58 34.46
N ILE A 172 4.11 -3.74 34.46
CA ILE A 172 4.84 -4.58 33.48
C ILE A 172 4.40 -6.04 33.49
N GLN A 173 3.95 -6.58 34.64
CA GLN A 173 3.43 -7.95 34.69
C GLN A 173 2.19 -8.14 33.78
N SER A 174 1.33 -7.13 33.67
CA SER A 174 0.20 -7.17 32.75
C SER A 174 0.62 -7.11 31.29
N VAL A 175 1.69 -6.35 30.98
CA VAL A 175 2.31 -6.33 29.65
C VAL A 175 2.83 -7.72 29.30
N GLU A 176 3.57 -8.36 30.21
CA GLU A 176 4.10 -9.72 29.96
C GLU A 176 3.00 -10.72 29.63
N LEU A 177 1.90 -10.72 30.38
CA LEU A 177 0.79 -11.63 30.14
C LEU A 177 0.12 -11.34 28.78
N ALA A 178 -0.14 -10.07 28.48
CA ALA A 178 -0.76 -9.66 27.23
C ALA A 178 0.10 -9.99 25.99
N LEU A 179 1.44 -9.91 26.10
CA LEU A 179 2.33 -10.28 25.00
C LEU A 179 2.34 -11.79 24.72
N LYS A 180 2.18 -12.64 25.74
CA LYS A 180 2.13 -14.11 25.57
C LYS A 180 0.89 -14.58 24.83
N ASP A 181 -0.22 -13.90 25.05
CA ASP A 181 -1.53 -14.26 24.50
C ASP A 181 -1.88 -13.46 23.23
N LEU A 182 -0.91 -12.73 22.67
CA LEU A 182 -1.15 -11.79 21.58
C LEU A 182 -1.51 -12.52 20.27
N PRO A 183 -2.65 -12.20 19.62
CA PRO A 183 -3.04 -12.83 18.38
C PRO A 183 -2.03 -12.73 17.24
N ALA A 184 -1.18 -11.68 17.25
CA ALA A 184 -0.08 -11.51 16.30
C ALA A 184 0.88 -12.70 16.24
N PHE A 185 1.06 -13.44 17.34
CA PHE A 185 2.00 -14.58 17.42
C PHE A 185 1.31 -15.95 17.36
N ASN A 186 0.00 -15.99 17.13
CA ASN A 186 -0.77 -17.22 17.15
C ASN A 186 -0.59 -18.07 15.89
N ARG A 187 -0.62 -19.39 16.07
CA ARG A 187 -0.56 -20.40 14.99
C ARG A 187 -1.66 -20.21 13.93
N ASN A 188 -2.82 -19.72 14.32
CA ASN A 188 -3.91 -19.46 13.37
C ASN A 188 -3.52 -18.42 12.31
N ARG A 189 -2.81 -17.36 12.70
CA ARG A 189 -2.27 -16.35 11.75
C ARG A 189 -1.29 -17.02 10.80
N ALA A 190 -0.35 -17.80 11.32
CA ALA A 190 0.61 -18.54 10.51
C ALA A 190 -0.07 -19.46 9.49
N ARG A 191 -1.13 -20.16 9.90
CA ARG A 191 -1.91 -21.03 9.02
C ARG A 191 -2.64 -20.26 7.93
N THR A 192 -3.31 -19.17 8.26
CA THR A 192 -3.99 -18.32 7.27
C THR A 192 -3.01 -17.75 6.26
N THR A 193 -1.85 -17.28 6.70
CA THR A 193 -0.78 -16.82 5.81
C THR A 193 -0.30 -17.97 4.91
N ALA A 194 0.05 -19.12 5.48
CA ALA A 194 0.55 -20.26 4.71
C ALA A 194 -0.43 -20.69 3.61
N ILE A 195 -1.72 -20.83 3.93
CA ILE A 195 -2.76 -21.15 2.94
C ILE A 195 -2.82 -20.10 1.83
N THR A 196 -2.83 -18.81 2.20
CA THR A 196 -2.91 -17.71 1.24
C THR A 196 -1.71 -17.71 0.28
N GLU A 197 -0.51 -17.96 0.80
CA GLU A 197 0.73 -17.90 0.02
C GLU A 197 0.94 -19.14 -0.85
N VAL A 198 0.55 -20.33 -0.40
CA VAL A 198 0.54 -21.54 -1.25
C VAL A 198 -0.37 -21.34 -2.47
N LEU A 199 -1.56 -20.75 -2.26
CA LEU A 199 -2.50 -20.45 -3.33
C LEU A 199 -2.03 -19.30 -4.24
N THR A 200 -1.33 -18.32 -3.67
CA THR A 200 -0.69 -17.26 -4.44
C THR A 200 0.37 -17.87 -5.35
N ALA A 201 1.27 -18.72 -4.82
CA ALA A 201 2.27 -19.45 -5.59
C ALA A 201 1.65 -20.31 -6.70
N SER A 202 0.50 -20.96 -6.44
CA SER A 202 -0.23 -21.71 -7.47
C SER A 202 -0.70 -20.81 -8.63
N SER A 203 -1.10 -19.57 -8.33
CA SER A 203 -1.60 -18.61 -9.33
C SER A 203 -0.46 -18.05 -10.17
N VAL A 204 0.68 -17.77 -9.52
CA VAL A 204 1.93 -17.38 -10.17
C VAL A 204 2.43 -18.51 -11.07
N ALA A 205 2.39 -19.76 -10.60
CA ALA A 205 2.78 -20.91 -11.39
C ALA A 205 1.89 -21.12 -12.63
N GLN A 206 0.59 -20.83 -12.52
CA GLN A 206 -0.30 -20.84 -13.68
C GLN A 206 0.08 -19.73 -14.67
N GLN A 207 0.30 -18.51 -14.21
CA GLN A 207 0.74 -17.39 -15.06
C GLN A 207 2.06 -17.74 -15.76
N GLU A 208 3.06 -18.20 -15.01
CA GLU A 208 4.37 -18.59 -15.52
C GLU A 208 4.27 -19.71 -16.57
N ALA A 209 3.48 -20.75 -16.28
CA ALA A 209 3.29 -21.87 -17.20
C ALA A 209 2.55 -21.45 -18.48
N PHE A 210 1.59 -20.52 -18.39
CA PHE A 210 0.85 -20.00 -19.53
C PHE A 210 1.75 -19.10 -20.39
N GLU A 211 2.53 -18.21 -19.78
CA GLU A 211 3.49 -17.37 -20.50
C GLU A 211 4.56 -18.20 -21.21
N GLN A 212 5.10 -19.25 -20.58
CA GLN A 212 6.10 -20.11 -21.21
C GLN A 212 5.55 -21.05 -22.29
N SER A 213 4.23 -21.28 -22.37
CA SER A 213 3.65 -22.27 -23.28
C SER A 213 3.25 -21.62 -24.60
N PRO A 214 3.88 -21.96 -25.74
CA PRO A 214 3.53 -21.36 -27.03
C PRO A 214 2.08 -21.61 -27.46
N SER A 215 1.47 -22.68 -26.95
CA SER A 215 0.09 -23.05 -27.29
C SER A 215 -0.97 -22.25 -26.53
N VAL A 216 -0.59 -21.50 -25.49
CA VAL A 216 -1.53 -20.73 -24.68
C VAL A 216 -1.52 -19.28 -25.17
N GLU A 217 -2.63 -18.84 -25.78
CA GLU A 217 -2.78 -17.46 -26.28
C GLU A 217 -3.52 -16.55 -25.29
N GLY A 218 -4.31 -17.15 -24.40
CA GLY A 218 -5.06 -16.42 -23.38
C GLY A 218 -5.15 -17.15 -22.06
N LYS A 219 -5.61 -16.42 -21.05
CA LYS A 219 -5.92 -16.92 -19.71
C LYS A 219 -7.34 -16.57 -19.33
N LYS A 220 -7.99 -17.50 -18.66
CA LYS A 220 -9.43 -17.49 -18.33
C LYS A 220 -9.61 -17.47 -16.83
N TRP A 221 -10.29 -16.46 -16.29
CA TRP A 221 -10.61 -16.45 -14.85
C TRP A 221 -11.63 -17.54 -14.54
N LYS A 222 -11.43 -18.28 -13.45
CA LYS A 222 -12.33 -19.35 -13.03
C LYS A 222 -12.65 -19.21 -11.55
N HIS A 223 -13.94 -19.09 -11.25
CA HIS A 223 -14.43 -19.20 -9.89
C HIS A 223 -14.64 -20.67 -9.52
N SER A 224 -14.12 -21.10 -8.36
CA SER A 224 -14.38 -22.41 -7.78
C SER A 224 -15.41 -22.27 -6.63
N GLY A 225 -16.67 -22.59 -6.91
CA GLY A 225 -17.77 -22.51 -5.95
C GLY A 225 -17.89 -23.78 -5.10
N GLY A 226 -17.22 -23.83 -3.94
CA GLY A 226 -17.39 -24.90 -2.96
C GLY A 226 -18.68 -24.75 -2.12
N LYS A 227 -19.27 -25.87 -1.67
CA LYS A 227 -20.40 -25.86 -0.72
C LYS A 227 -19.99 -25.16 0.59
N GLY A 228 -20.74 -24.13 1.00
CA GLY A 228 -20.62 -23.51 2.34
C GLY A 228 -19.64 -22.34 2.45
N ILE A 229 -19.24 -21.74 1.33
CA ILE A 229 -18.55 -20.44 1.26
C ILE A 229 -19.52 -19.48 0.56
N ALA A 230 -19.64 -18.24 1.04
CA ALA A 230 -20.36 -17.19 0.33
C ALA A 230 -19.40 -16.58 -0.72
N PRO A 231 -19.53 -16.93 -2.01
CA PRO A 231 -18.63 -16.41 -3.03
C PRO A 231 -18.86 -14.90 -3.22
N ARG A 232 -17.77 -14.16 -3.51
CA ARG A 232 -17.88 -12.73 -3.84
C ARG A 232 -18.56 -12.59 -5.20
N SER A 233 -19.58 -11.73 -5.29
CA SER A 233 -20.36 -11.54 -6.53
C SER A 233 -19.50 -11.12 -7.71
N ASN A 234 -18.59 -10.16 -7.49
CA ASN A 234 -17.68 -9.68 -8.51
C ASN A 234 -16.73 -10.77 -9.06
N HIS A 235 -16.27 -11.70 -8.22
CA HIS A 235 -15.40 -12.80 -8.66
C HIS A 235 -16.17 -13.88 -9.43
N MET A 236 -17.44 -14.09 -9.10
CA MET A 236 -18.32 -14.96 -9.86
C MET A 236 -18.61 -14.39 -11.24
N GLU A 237 -18.87 -13.08 -11.31
CA GLU A 237 -19.09 -12.36 -12.58
C GLU A 237 -17.86 -12.44 -13.49
N LEU A 238 -16.65 -12.33 -12.91
CA LEU A 238 -15.41 -12.45 -13.66
C LEU A 238 -15.17 -13.87 -14.23
N SER A 239 -15.82 -14.90 -13.67
CA SER A 239 -15.62 -16.29 -14.09
C SER A 239 -16.02 -16.53 -15.55
N GLY A 240 -15.09 -17.08 -16.33
CA GLY A 240 -15.24 -17.33 -17.76
C GLY A 240 -14.62 -16.25 -18.63
N THR A 241 -14.29 -15.08 -18.08
CA THR A 241 -13.63 -13.99 -18.80
C THR A 241 -12.25 -14.43 -19.27
N VAL A 242 -11.94 -14.16 -20.54
CA VAL A 242 -10.64 -14.42 -21.17
C VAL A 242 -9.95 -13.10 -21.45
N VAL A 243 -8.65 -13.06 -21.16
CA VAL A 243 -7.74 -11.98 -21.55
C VAL A 243 -6.47 -12.61 -22.12
N ASP A 244 -5.71 -11.87 -22.92
CA ASP A 244 -4.39 -12.33 -23.37
C ASP A 244 -3.50 -12.63 -22.15
N VAL A 245 -2.54 -13.55 -22.30
CA VAL A 245 -1.76 -14.05 -21.16
C VAL A 245 -1.06 -12.91 -20.40
N ASP A 246 -0.55 -11.91 -21.13
CA ASP A 246 0.18 -10.76 -20.58
C ASP A 246 -0.72 -9.62 -20.07
N GLN A 247 -2.04 -9.70 -20.28
CA GLN A 247 -2.98 -8.69 -19.85
C GLN A 247 -3.56 -8.99 -18.46
N PRO A 248 -3.85 -7.98 -17.64
CA PRO A 248 -4.51 -8.16 -16.36
C PRO A 248 -6.02 -8.39 -16.51
N PHE A 249 -6.61 -9.07 -15.55
CA PHE A 249 -8.06 -9.06 -15.32
C PHE A 249 -8.46 -7.80 -14.57
N MET A 250 -9.68 -7.31 -14.83
CA MET A 250 -10.33 -6.27 -14.03
C MET A 250 -11.40 -6.90 -13.17
N ILE A 251 -11.32 -6.72 -11.86
CA ILE A 251 -12.33 -7.23 -10.93
C ILE A 251 -13.55 -6.28 -10.96
N PRO A 252 -14.76 -6.79 -11.30
CA PRO A 252 -15.99 -6.01 -11.26
C PRO A 252 -16.24 -5.43 -9.85
N ASP A 253 -17.03 -4.37 -9.75
CA ASP A 253 -17.35 -3.62 -8.51
C ASP A 253 -16.17 -2.92 -7.81
N SER A 254 -15.00 -3.55 -7.71
CA SER A 254 -13.80 -2.98 -7.05
C SER A 254 -12.90 -2.23 -8.03
N GLY A 255 -12.92 -2.56 -9.32
CA GLY A 255 -12.06 -1.95 -10.33
C GLY A 255 -10.57 -2.29 -10.16
N GLU A 256 -10.24 -3.20 -9.26
CA GLU A 256 -8.87 -3.64 -9.00
C GLU A 256 -8.36 -4.50 -10.17
N LEU A 257 -7.10 -4.33 -10.54
CA LEU A 257 -6.45 -5.17 -11.55
C LEU A 257 -5.67 -6.29 -10.90
N ALA A 258 -5.68 -7.45 -11.53
CA ALA A 258 -4.85 -8.57 -11.13
C ALA A 258 -4.37 -9.35 -12.35
N MET A 259 -3.09 -9.70 -12.38
CA MET A 259 -2.60 -10.65 -13.39
C MET A 259 -3.17 -12.04 -13.17
N PHE A 260 -3.47 -12.39 -11.93
CA PHE A 260 -4.00 -13.69 -11.53
C PHE A 260 -4.77 -13.61 -10.20
N PRO A 261 -5.60 -14.59 -9.86
CA PRO A 261 -6.25 -14.65 -8.54
C PRO A 261 -5.24 -14.57 -7.39
N ARG A 262 -5.58 -13.77 -6.35
CA ARG A 262 -4.71 -13.49 -5.19
C ARG A 262 -3.40 -12.74 -5.51
N ASP A 263 -3.32 -12.09 -6.66
CA ASP A 263 -2.25 -11.14 -6.97
C ASP A 263 -2.01 -10.18 -5.78
N PRO A 264 -0.78 -10.07 -5.26
CA PRO A 264 -0.48 -9.20 -4.12
C PRO A 264 -0.79 -7.71 -4.32
N SER A 265 -0.96 -7.26 -5.57
CA SER A 265 -1.43 -5.90 -5.86
C SER A 265 -2.89 -5.65 -5.45
N LEU A 266 -3.66 -6.72 -5.21
CA LEU A 266 -5.04 -6.67 -4.74
C LEU A 266 -5.14 -6.30 -3.26
N SER A 267 -6.22 -5.60 -2.93
CA SER A 267 -6.61 -5.30 -1.56
C SER A 267 -6.87 -6.59 -0.76
N PRO A 268 -6.73 -6.55 0.57
CA PRO A 268 -7.08 -7.68 1.43
C PRO A 268 -8.50 -8.22 1.19
N LYS A 269 -9.44 -7.34 0.82
CA LYS A 269 -10.83 -7.67 0.54
C LYS A 269 -10.97 -8.58 -0.68
N GLU A 270 -10.20 -8.33 -1.73
CA GLU A 270 -10.24 -9.12 -2.98
C GLU A 270 -9.26 -10.32 -2.94
N ARG A 271 -8.25 -10.29 -2.08
CA ARG A 271 -7.19 -11.30 -2.01
C ARG A 271 -7.43 -12.41 -0.98
N ILE A 272 -7.75 -12.07 0.26
CA ILE A 272 -7.75 -13.02 1.39
C ILE A 272 -8.95 -13.96 1.27
N ASN A 273 -8.77 -15.27 1.50
CA ASN A 273 -9.83 -16.28 1.29
C ASN A 273 -10.43 -16.24 -0.14
N CYS A 274 -9.65 -15.80 -1.12
CA CYS A 274 -10.02 -15.97 -2.52
C CYS A 274 -9.67 -17.39 -2.97
N HIS A 275 -10.65 -18.08 -3.54
CA HIS A 275 -10.53 -19.46 -4.05
C HIS A 275 -10.60 -19.51 -5.58
N CYS A 276 -10.55 -18.36 -6.25
CA CYS A 276 -10.54 -18.29 -7.71
C CYS A 276 -9.22 -18.83 -8.26
N THR A 277 -9.20 -19.15 -9.54
CA THR A 277 -8.06 -19.75 -10.23
C THR A 277 -8.08 -19.39 -11.70
N MET A 278 -7.09 -19.80 -12.49
CA MET A 278 -7.07 -19.55 -13.93
C MET A 278 -7.19 -20.85 -14.72
N GLY A 279 -7.62 -20.74 -15.97
CA GLY A 279 -7.50 -21.80 -16.97
C GLY A 279 -6.85 -21.26 -18.24
N PRO A 280 -6.17 -22.12 -19.02
CA PRO A 280 -5.60 -21.71 -20.29
C PRO A 280 -6.70 -21.51 -21.34
N ASP A 281 -6.48 -20.60 -22.27
CA ASP A 281 -7.15 -20.51 -23.57
C ASP A 281 -6.11 -20.83 -24.64
N VAL A 282 -6.36 -21.90 -25.40
CA VAL A 282 -5.32 -22.56 -26.20
C VAL A 282 -5.64 -22.51 -27.68
N ASN A 283 -4.62 -22.14 -28.44
CA ASN A 283 -4.59 -22.25 -29.88
C ASN A 283 -4.26 -23.71 -30.31
N GLU A 284 -5.25 -24.42 -30.84
CA GLU A 284 -5.07 -25.82 -31.27
C GLU A 284 -4.14 -25.96 -32.48
N ASP A 285 -3.95 -24.92 -33.30
CA ASP A 285 -3.06 -24.98 -34.48
C ASP A 285 -1.59 -25.07 -34.06
N ILE A 286 -1.23 -24.43 -32.94
CA ILE A 286 0.13 -24.45 -32.38
C ILE A 286 0.48 -25.83 -31.79
N LEU A 287 -0.50 -26.64 -31.41
CA LEU A 287 -0.25 -28.01 -30.95
C LEU A 287 0.36 -28.90 -32.03
N GLY A 288 0.05 -28.63 -33.30
CA GLY A 288 0.59 -29.34 -34.45
C GLY A 288 2.01 -28.94 -34.86
N TRP A 289 2.60 -27.90 -34.22
CA TRP A 289 3.97 -27.48 -34.50
C TRP A 289 4.99 -28.56 -34.12
N SER A 290 6.14 -28.52 -34.77
CA SER A 290 7.25 -29.40 -34.40
C SER A 290 7.75 -29.05 -33.00
N LYS A 291 8.32 -30.04 -32.29
CA LYS A 291 8.94 -29.82 -30.97
C LYS A 291 10.00 -28.72 -31.01
N GLU A 292 10.77 -28.65 -32.10
CA GLU A 292 11.83 -27.65 -32.28
C GLU A 292 11.26 -26.23 -32.39
N ASP A 293 10.20 -26.05 -33.17
CA ASP A 293 9.54 -24.74 -33.32
C ASP A 293 8.91 -24.26 -32.00
N LYS A 294 8.29 -25.17 -31.24
CA LYS A 294 7.72 -24.86 -29.93
C LYS A 294 8.79 -24.43 -28.92
N GLU A 295 9.91 -25.15 -28.84
CA GLU A 295 11.00 -24.78 -27.94
C GLU A 295 11.68 -23.48 -28.37
N LYS A 296 11.78 -23.20 -29.68
CA LYS A 296 12.26 -21.91 -30.17
C LYS A 296 11.34 -20.76 -29.75
N ALA A 297 10.03 -20.88 -29.96
CA ALA A 297 9.06 -19.86 -29.56
C ALA A 297 9.10 -19.62 -28.03
N ARG A 298 9.19 -20.70 -27.24
CA ARG A 298 9.37 -20.59 -25.79
C ARG A 298 10.67 -19.90 -25.40
N ALA A 299 11.79 -20.20 -26.07
CA ALA A 299 13.07 -19.56 -25.78
C ALA A 299 13.04 -18.05 -26.05
N GLU A 300 12.32 -17.61 -27.09
CA GLU A 300 12.08 -16.20 -27.37
C GLU A 300 11.28 -15.53 -26.24
N VAL A 301 10.16 -16.13 -25.81
CA VAL A 301 9.33 -15.61 -24.70
C VAL A 301 10.10 -15.59 -23.38
N LEU A 302 10.83 -16.66 -23.05
CA LEU A 302 11.71 -16.68 -21.88
C LEU A 302 12.76 -15.57 -21.95
N GLY A 303 13.37 -15.35 -23.11
CA GLY A 303 14.29 -14.24 -23.33
C GLY A 303 13.65 -12.88 -23.02
N GLU A 304 12.36 -12.69 -23.33
CA GLU A 304 11.63 -11.46 -22.98
C GLU A 304 11.26 -11.36 -21.50
N MET A 305 10.89 -12.47 -20.86
CA MET A 305 10.61 -12.52 -19.43
C MET A 305 11.88 -12.41 -18.57
N ASP A 306 13.04 -12.81 -19.11
CA ASP A 306 14.35 -12.74 -18.47
C ASP A 306 15.09 -11.45 -18.72
N LYS A 307 14.70 -10.69 -19.76
CA LYS A 307 15.05 -9.28 -19.80
C LYS A 307 14.60 -8.77 -18.45
N LYS A 308 15.58 -8.48 -17.58
CA LYS A 308 15.34 -7.63 -16.43
C LYS A 308 14.49 -6.53 -17.04
N THR A 309 13.26 -6.34 -16.55
CA THR A 309 12.77 -4.97 -16.43
C THR A 309 13.94 -4.29 -15.79
N THR A 310 14.75 -3.64 -16.62
CA THR A 310 15.88 -2.93 -16.09
C THR A 310 15.14 -2.00 -15.14
N PRO A 311 15.45 -1.99 -13.83
CA PRO A 311 15.30 -0.73 -13.17
C PRO A 311 16.22 0.14 -14.02
N VAL A 312 15.67 0.78 -15.06
CA VAL A 312 16.10 2.12 -15.45
C VAL A 312 16.28 2.73 -14.09
N ALA A 313 17.52 2.97 -13.63
CA ALA A 313 17.78 3.47 -12.28
C ALA A 313 16.67 4.47 -12.02
N SER A 314 15.74 4.09 -11.14
CA SER A 314 14.37 4.59 -11.24
C SER A 314 14.51 6.09 -11.18
N SER A 315 13.62 6.83 -11.85
CA SER A 315 13.68 8.27 -11.71
C SER A 315 13.73 8.67 -10.22
N LEU A 316 13.18 7.82 -9.33
CA LEU A 316 13.29 7.86 -7.87
C LEU A 316 14.70 7.60 -7.30
N ASP A 317 15.52 6.69 -7.84
CA ASP A 317 16.88 6.44 -7.34
C ASP A 317 17.77 7.67 -7.46
N LYS A 318 17.62 8.44 -8.55
CA LYS A 318 18.28 9.74 -8.69
C LYS A 318 17.76 10.76 -7.69
N LEU A 319 16.47 10.67 -7.29
CA LEU A 319 15.92 11.53 -6.25
C LEU A 319 16.47 11.17 -4.88
N LYS A 320 16.61 9.87 -4.55
CA LYS A 320 17.21 9.38 -3.28
C LYS A 320 18.56 10.04 -3.01
N GLU A 321 19.41 10.08 -4.04
CA GLU A 321 20.75 10.67 -3.92
C GLU A 321 20.72 12.18 -3.62
N ASN A 322 19.62 12.87 -3.91
CA ASN A 322 19.51 14.32 -3.78
C ASN A 322 18.75 14.77 -2.53
N VAL A 323 18.13 13.86 -1.78
CA VAL A 323 17.43 14.18 -0.53
C VAL A 323 18.34 14.96 0.42
N GLY A 324 17.86 16.09 0.95
CA GLY A 324 18.57 16.92 1.92
C GLY A 324 19.77 17.72 1.39
N LYS A 325 20.14 17.60 0.11
CA LYS A 325 21.13 18.50 -0.52
C LYS A 325 20.53 19.90 -0.69
N PRO A 326 21.33 20.98 -0.73
CA PRO A 326 20.81 22.32 -1.03
C PRO A 326 20.04 22.33 -2.36
N VAL A 327 18.84 22.88 -2.35
CA VAL A 327 18.03 23.12 -3.55
C VAL A 327 18.45 24.44 -4.17
N LYS A 328 18.70 24.46 -5.48
CA LYS A 328 19.21 25.66 -6.16
C LYS A 328 18.11 26.63 -6.59
N SER A 329 16.90 26.11 -6.86
CA SER A 329 15.75 26.89 -7.31
C SER A 329 14.47 26.11 -7.11
N GLU A 330 13.34 26.81 -7.02
CA GLU A 330 11.99 26.25 -7.04
C GLU A 330 11.72 25.32 -8.24
N VAL A 331 12.35 25.55 -9.40
CA VAL A 331 12.22 24.68 -10.58
C VAL A 331 12.69 23.25 -10.29
N GLU A 332 13.75 23.07 -9.50
CA GLU A 332 14.25 21.75 -9.11
C GLU A 332 13.21 20.99 -8.26
N ILE A 333 12.42 21.72 -7.45
CA ILE A 333 11.33 21.15 -6.64
C ILE A 333 10.20 20.71 -7.56
N LEU A 334 9.79 21.54 -8.51
CA LEU A 334 8.74 21.21 -9.49
C LEU A 334 9.12 19.99 -10.34
N GLU A 335 10.36 19.95 -10.85
CA GLU A 335 10.88 18.80 -11.61
C GLU A 335 10.89 17.53 -10.77
N THR A 336 11.31 17.62 -9.50
CA THR A 336 11.24 16.48 -8.57
C THR A 336 9.81 15.99 -8.39
N GLY A 337 8.86 16.88 -8.14
CA GLY A 337 7.46 16.51 -7.95
C GLY A 337 6.80 15.96 -9.22
N ALA A 338 7.17 16.45 -10.40
CA ALA A 338 6.70 15.89 -11.67
C ALA A 338 7.17 14.44 -11.87
N VAL A 339 8.38 14.12 -11.45
CA VAL A 339 8.89 12.73 -11.46
C VAL A 339 8.08 11.86 -10.50
N VAL A 340 7.85 12.33 -9.27
CA VAL A 340 7.03 11.61 -8.28
C VAL A 340 5.62 11.37 -8.81
N GLN A 341 4.96 12.41 -9.32
CA GLN A 341 3.61 12.31 -9.88
C GLN A 341 3.58 11.32 -11.05
N LYS A 342 4.55 11.37 -11.97
CA LYS A 342 4.60 10.45 -13.12
C LYS A 342 4.66 8.99 -12.67
N GLU A 343 5.41 8.70 -11.62
CA GLU A 343 5.52 7.37 -11.05
C GLU A 343 4.20 6.93 -10.40
N VAL A 344 3.57 7.82 -9.63
CA VAL A 344 2.24 7.58 -9.05
C VAL A 344 1.22 7.30 -10.16
N ASP A 345 1.14 8.17 -11.17
CA ASP A 345 0.22 8.06 -12.31
C ASP A 345 0.45 6.75 -13.10
N ALA A 346 1.70 6.29 -13.23
CA ALA A 346 2.00 5.02 -13.86
C ALA A 346 1.43 3.84 -13.07
N ARG A 347 1.57 3.85 -11.74
CA ARG A 347 1.08 2.79 -10.84
C ARG A 347 -0.44 2.78 -10.68
N ILE A 348 -1.12 3.92 -10.85
CA ILE A 348 -2.59 4.03 -10.77
C ILE A 348 -3.30 4.15 -12.14
N LYS A 349 -2.55 3.97 -13.24
CA LYS A 349 -3.04 4.20 -14.62
C LYS A 349 -4.34 3.46 -14.92
N ALA A 350 -4.48 2.25 -14.40
CA ALA A 350 -5.66 1.43 -14.60
C ALA A 350 -6.91 2.01 -13.92
N VAL A 351 -6.81 2.32 -12.62
CA VAL A 351 -7.90 2.95 -11.85
C VAL A 351 -8.29 4.29 -12.47
N THR A 352 -7.31 5.03 -12.98
CA THR A 352 -7.55 6.30 -13.69
C THR A 352 -8.35 6.11 -14.98
N LYS A 353 -8.01 5.11 -15.80
CA LYS A 353 -8.77 4.79 -17.02
C LYS A 353 -10.21 4.38 -16.70
N GLU A 354 -10.40 3.62 -15.63
CA GLU A 354 -11.73 3.17 -15.22
C GLU A 354 -12.59 4.32 -14.70
N PHE A 355 -12.02 5.22 -13.89
CA PHE A 355 -12.68 6.46 -13.49
C PHE A 355 -13.14 7.27 -14.72
N GLN A 356 -12.28 7.44 -15.73
CA GLN A 356 -12.63 8.13 -16.98
C GLN A 356 -13.77 7.45 -17.75
N ARG A 357 -13.80 6.11 -17.73
CA ARG A 357 -14.88 5.33 -18.34
C ARG A 357 -16.21 5.58 -17.63
N VAL A 358 -16.23 5.47 -16.29
CA VAL A 358 -17.43 5.69 -15.46
C VAL A 358 -17.90 7.15 -15.53
N GLU A 359 -16.98 8.11 -15.56
CA GLU A 359 -17.28 9.53 -15.75
C GLU A 359 -17.96 9.77 -17.10
N LYS A 360 -17.44 9.17 -18.18
CA LYS A 360 -18.07 9.25 -19.51
C LYS A 360 -19.47 8.65 -19.53
N GLU A 361 -19.66 7.46 -18.93
CA GLU A 361 -20.99 6.84 -18.84
C GLU A 361 -21.99 7.70 -18.05
N PHE A 362 -21.54 8.34 -16.98
CA PHE A 362 -22.37 9.26 -16.21
C PHE A 362 -22.74 10.50 -17.04
N GLU A 363 -21.80 11.12 -17.75
CA GLU A 363 -22.09 12.27 -18.61
C GLU A 363 -23.02 11.91 -19.78
N ASP A 364 -22.90 10.71 -20.35
CA ASP A 364 -23.82 10.21 -21.38
C ASP A 364 -25.26 10.08 -20.84
N VAL A 365 -25.44 9.55 -19.62
CA VAL A 365 -26.76 9.43 -18.99
C VAL A 365 -27.32 10.79 -18.59
N LYS A 366 -26.48 11.68 -18.04
CA LYS A 366 -26.84 13.05 -17.68
C LYS A 366 -27.27 13.87 -18.89
N SER A 367 -26.56 13.73 -20.02
CA SER A 367 -26.91 14.38 -21.29
C SER A 367 -28.29 13.92 -21.79
N LYS A 368 -28.55 12.61 -21.80
CA LYS A 368 -29.85 12.05 -22.23
C LYS A 368 -31.02 12.44 -21.31
N LEU A 369 -30.77 12.62 -20.02
CA LEU A 369 -31.76 13.15 -19.07
C LEU A 369 -32.11 14.61 -19.39
N LEU A 370 -31.11 15.44 -19.73
CA LEU A 370 -31.30 16.84 -20.11
C LEU A 370 -32.03 17.00 -21.46
N THR A 371 -31.96 16.00 -22.35
CA THR A 371 -32.66 15.99 -23.65
C THR A 371 -34.04 15.32 -23.62
N ASN A 372 -34.58 14.98 -22.43
CA ASN A 372 -35.87 14.28 -22.24
C ASN A 372 -35.96 12.88 -22.88
N ASP A 373 -34.82 12.23 -23.17
CA ASP A 373 -34.77 10.92 -23.84
C ASP A 373 -34.75 9.72 -22.85
N ILE A 374 -34.75 9.99 -21.54
CA ILE A 374 -34.81 8.96 -20.49
C ILE A 374 -35.88 9.33 -19.47
N ALA A 375 -36.85 8.44 -19.26
CA ALA A 375 -37.90 8.56 -18.26
C ALA A 375 -37.51 8.01 -16.87
N ASP A 376 -36.30 7.47 -16.70
CA ASP A 376 -35.91 6.71 -15.49
C ASP A 376 -34.81 7.40 -14.66
N SER A 377 -35.25 8.16 -13.64
CA SER A 377 -34.40 8.77 -12.61
C SER A 377 -33.54 7.74 -11.83
N SER A 378 -33.90 6.46 -11.85
CA SER A 378 -33.16 5.38 -11.16
C SER A 378 -31.79 5.11 -11.80
N GLN A 379 -31.70 5.16 -13.12
CA GLN A 379 -30.44 4.92 -13.84
C GLN A 379 -29.43 6.04 -13.61
N TYR A 380 -29.90 7.30 -13.57
CA TYR A 380 -29.07 8.46 -13.23
C TYR A 380 -28.51 8.33 -11.81
N GLU A 381 -29.37 8.02 -10.83
CA GLU A 381 -28.97 7.89 -9.43
C GLU A 381 -27.93 6.77 -9.25
N LYS A 382 -28.13 5.62 -9.89
CA LYS A 382 -27.16 4.52 -9.86
C LYS A 382 -25.80 4.95 -10.43
N LYS A 383 -25.77 5.57 -11.62
CA LYS A 383 -24.53 6.03 -12.25
C LYS A 383 -23.84 7.15 -11.47
N TYR A 384 -24.61 8.02 -10.83
CA TYR A 384 -24.07 9.02 -9.92
C TYR A 384 -23.39 8.38 -8.70
N GLN A 385 -24.01 7.36 -8.10
CA GLN A 385 -23.40 6.61 -6.99
C GLN A 385 -22.15 5.85 -7.43
N ASP A 386 -22.16 5.22 -8.61
CA ASP A 386 -20.98 4.56 -9.18
C ASP A 386 -19.83 5.55 -9.38
N LEU A 387 -20.12 6.75 -9.92
CA LEU A 387 -19.15 7.83 -10.07
C LEU A 387 -18.58 8.29 -8.72
N GLN A 388 -19.41 8.47 -7.68
CA GLN A 388 -18.92 8.86 -6.35
C GLN A 388 -18.01 7.79 -5.73
N LYS A 389 -18.37 6.51 -5.85
CA LYS A 389 -17.53 5.40 -5.38
C LYS A 389 -16.19 5.36 -6.10
N MET A 390 -16.20 5.48 -7.43
CA MET A 390 -14.98 5.50 -8.23
C MET A 390 -14.10 6.71 -7.94
N LYS A 391 -14.71 7.87 -7.68
CA LYS A 391 -13.99 9.08 -7.28
C LYS A 391 -13.29 8.91 -5.94
N GLN A 392 -13.97 8.32 -4.96
CA GLN A 392 -13.36 8.01 -3.66
C GLN A 392 -12.24 6.99 -3.79
N LEU A 393 -12.47 5.90 -4.52
CA LEU A 393 -11.45 4.87 -4.77
C LEU A 393 -10.19 5.45 -5.43
N LEU A 394 -10.37 6.29 -6.45
CA LEU A 394 -9.24 6.94 -7.11
C LEU A 394 -8.48 7.86 -6.15
N ALA A 395 -9.18 8.58 -5.27
CA ALA A 395 -8.58 9.44 -4.26
C ALA A 395 -7.77 8.63 -3.22
N ASP A 396 -8.35 7.55 -2.69
CA ASP A 396 -7.68 6.67 -1.72
C ASP A 396 -6.44 6.02 -2.34
N ARG A 397 -6.55 5.50 -3.57
CA ARG A 397 -5.43 4.85 -4.26
C ARG A 397 -4.32 5.85 -4.60
N ARG A 398 -4.67 7.09 -4.93
CA ARG A 398 -3.72 8.19 -5.13
C ARG A 398 -2.95 8.49 -3.85
N ALA A 399 -3.62 8.63 -2.72
CA ALA A 399 -2.98 8.91 -1.44
C ALA A 399 -2.03 7.77 -1.03
N GLU A 400 -2.50 6.52 -1.08
CA GLU A 400 -1.71 5.32 -0.76
C GLU A 400 -0.48 5.19 -1.67
N THR A 401 -0.68 5.29 -2.99
CA THR A 401 0.42 5.16 -3.96
C THR A 401 1.44 6.29 -3.82
N THR A 402 0.98 7.51 -3.53
CA THR A 402 1.86 8.65 -3.28
C THR A 402 2.74 8.40 -2.05
N ALA A 403 2.16 7.91 -0.94
CA ALA A 403 2.91 7.56 0.25
C ALA A 403 3.98 6.48 -0.05
N ASN A 404 3.61 5.42 -0.77
CA ASN A 404 4.53 4.35 -1.15
C ASN A 404 5.71 4.85 -2.02
N VAL A 405 5.43 5.66 -3.05
CA VAL A 405 6.46 6.23 -3.92
C VAL A 405 7.40 7.16 -3.13
N LEU A 406 6.87 7.99 -2.22
CA LEU A 406 7.68 8.86 -1.37
C LEU A 406 8.55 8.06 -0.39
N SER A 407 8.01 6.97 0.20
CA SER A 407 8.76 6.05 1.07
C SER A 407 9.88 5.30 0.34
N GLU A 408 9.78 5.15 -0.99
CA GLU A 408 10.90 4.65 -1.78
C GLU A 408 12.01 5.71 -1.91
N ILE A 409 11.73 7.01 -1.87
CA ILE A 409 12.74 8.07 -2.02
C ILE A 409 13.49 8.35 -0.72
N ARG A 410 12.79 8.34 0.42
CA ARG A 410 13.36 8.59 1.75
C ARG A 410 12.50 7.94 2.83
N SER A 411 13.00 7.90 4.06
CA SER A 411 12.28 7.30 5.18
C SER A 411 11.08 8.15 5.63
N PHE A 412 9.96 7.46 5.80
CA PHE A 412 8.72 7.92 6.42
C PHE A 412 8.28 6.82 7.40
N ASP A 413 7.36 7.16 8.30
CA ASP A 413 6.63 6.19 9.12
C ASP A 413 7.52 5.38 10.10
N THR A 414 8.72 5.88 10.43
CA THR A 414 9.60 5.23 11.43
C THR A 414 9.88 6.09 12.65
N VAL A 415 9.62 7.40 12.56
CA VAL A 415 9.80 8.34 13.67
C VAL A 415 8.47 9.00 14.00
N PHE A 416 8.05 8.90 15.26
CA PHE A 416 6.84 9.56 15.75
C PHE A 416 7.16 10.90 16.43
N MET A 417 6.23 11.84 16.36
CA MET A 417 6.34 13.08 17.13
C MET A 417 6.10 12.80 18.61
N GLU A 418 7.07 13.13 19.47
CA GLU A 418 7.03 12.77 20.90
C GLU A 418 7.43 13.89 21.87
N ASN A 419 8.11 14.94 21.40
CA ASN A 419 8.59 16.02 22.26
C ASN A 419 7.49 17.02 22.65
N PHE A 420 6.45 16.53 23.34
CA PHE A 420 5.33 17.36 23.80
C PHE A 420 5.61 18.02 25.16
N ALA A 421 5.26 19.29 25.27
CA ALA A 421 5.41 20.05 26.51
C ALA A 421 4.43 19.56 27.59
N LYS A 422 4.85 19.67 28.87
CA LYS A 422 3.96 19.43 30.02
C LYS A 422 2.71 20.31 29.92
N GLY A 423 1.53 19.70 30.08
CA GLY A 423 0.23 20.38 29.94
C GLY A 423 -0.39 20.28 28.53
N SER A 424 0.25 19.55 27.61
CA SER A 424 -0.34 19.26 26.30
C SER A 424 -1.58 18.37 26.39
N HIS A 425 -2.53 18.60 25.51
CA HIS A 425 -3.78 17.85 25.45
C HIS A 425 -3.56 16.44 24.87
N VAL A 426 -3.55 15.42 25.72
CA VAL A 426 -3.19 14.02 25.41
C VAL A 426 -3.80 13.48 24.10
N ARG A 427 -5.13 13.58 23.92
CA ARG A 427 -5.79 13.07 22.70
C ARG A 427 -5.32 13.79 21.43
N LEU A 428 -5.06 15.10 21.52
CA LEU A 428 -4.66 15.91 20.36
C LEU A 428 -3.17 15.73 20.07
N SER A 429 -2.35 15.55 21.10
CA SER A 429 -0.96 15.12 20.94
C SER A 429 -0.88 13.78 20.21
N LYS A 430 -1.75 12.82 20.54
CA LYS A 430 -1.84 11.55 19.79
C LYS A 430 -2.21 11.77 18.33
N GLU A 431 -3.15 12.68 18.05
CA GLU A 431 -3.51 12.99 16.65
C GLU A 431 -2.32 13.54 15.87
N ILE A 432 -1.51 14.41 16.49
CA ILE A 432 -0.27 14.93 15.91
C ILE A 432 0.76 13.80 15.72
N SER A 433 0.92 12.90 16.69
CA SER A 433 1.80 11.73 16.54
C SER A 433 1.33 10.83 15.40
N ASN A 434 0.03 10.59 15.23
CA ASN A 434 -0.50 9.80 14.11
C ASN A 434 -0.28 10.52 12.77
N ALA A 435 -0.48 11.84 12.72
CA ALA A 435 -0.23 12.62 11.51
C ALA A 435 1.27 12.68 11.13
N SER A 436 2.18 12.41 12.07
CA SER A 436 3.62 12.44 11.81
C SER A 436 4.10 11.42 10.77
N PHE A 437 3.36 10.32 10.58
CA PHE A 437 3.66 9.31 9.56
C PHE A 437 3.49 9.81 8.12
N LEU A 438 2.81 10.96 7.93
CA LEU A 438 2.62 11.59 6.63
C LEU A 438 3.78 12.50 6.21
N PHE A 439 4.78 12.68 7.07
CA PHE A 439 5.92 13.58 6.84
C PHE A 439 7.25 12.81 6.90
N PRO A 440 8.33 13.32 6.28
CA PRO A 440 9.64 12.69 6.33
C PRO A 440 10.18 12.49 7.75
N ASP A 441 10.78 11.33 8.02
CA ASP A 441 11.27 10.97 9.35
C ASP A 441 12.32 11.95 9.90
N ASP A 442 13.16 12.51 9.04
CA ASP A 442 14.18 13.48 9.44
C ASP A 442 13.58 14.84 9.82
N TRP A 443 12.42 15.21 9.25
CA TRP A 443 11.66 16.39 9.68
C TRP A 443 11.04 16.16 11.06
N ILE A 444 10.46 14.99 11.30
CA ILE A 444 9.94 14.61 12.61
C ILE A 444 11.06 14.59 13.64
N ALA A 445 12.19 13.96 13.31
CA ALA A 445 13.37 13.90 14.17
C ALA A 445 13.91 15.30 14.49
N LYS A 446 13.91 16.22 13.52
CA LYS A 446 14.28 17.62 13.74
C LYS A 446 13.29 18.34 14.65
N SER A 447 11.99 18.13 14.43
CA SER A 447 10.93 18.63 15.32
C SER A 447 11.11 18.13 16.76
N ASN A 448 11.42 16.85 16.96
CA ASN A 448 11.64 16.29 18.30
C ASN A 448 12.88 16.89 19.00
N LYS A 449 13.85 17.43 18.25
CA LYS A 449 15.05 18.06 18.81
C LYS A 449 14.89 19.55 19.16
N VAL A 450 13.84 20.23 18.68
CA VAL A 450 13.72 21.70 18.79
C VAL A 450 12.50 22.11 19.61
N GLY A 451 12.76 22.51 20.86
CA GLY A 451 11.76 23.03 21.80
C GLY A 451 10.67 22.01 22.15
N SER A 452 10.04 22.14 23.33
CA SER A 452 8.87 21.30 23.61
C SER A 452 7.64 21.87 22.90
N LEU A 453 6.84 20.98 22.30
CA LEU A 453 5.64 21.34 21.54
C LEU A 453 4.40 21.29 22.46
N LEU A 454 3.78 22.44 22.71
CA LEU A 454 2.54 22.51 23.49
C LEU A 454 1.33 22.26 22.59
N VAL A 455 0.49 21.29 22.96
CA VAL A 455 -0.74 20.98 22.21
C VAL A 455 -1.98 21.46 22.96
N LYS A 456 -2.80 22.30 22.33
CA LYS A 456 -4.00 22.91 22.96
C LYS A 456 -5.29 22.52 22.25
N ASN A 457 -6.38 22.47 23.02
CA ASN A 457 -7.73 22.39 22.46
C ASN A 457 -8.33 23.79 22.36
N VAL A 458 -8.75 24.19 21.16
CA VAL A 458 -9.29 25.53 20.83
C VAL A 458 -10.42 25.41 19.80
N TYR A 459 -11.16 26.50 19.58
CA TYR A 459 -12.21 26.51 18.55
C TYR A 459 -11.64 26.61 17.12
N ARG A 460 -10.70 27.53 16.89
CA ARG A 460 -10.00 27.73 15.61
C ARG A 460 -8.53 27.32 15.77
N GLY A 461 -8.08 26.40 14.92
CA GLY A 461 -6.70 25.91 14.95
C GLY A 461 -5.69 27.02 14.64
N TYR A 462 -4.48 26.84 15.17
CA TYR A 462 -3.33 27.67 14.82
C TYR A 462 -2.00 27.01 15.21
N TYR A 463 -0.96 27.36 14.48
CA TYR A 463 0.43 27.18 14.83
C TYR A 463 1.05 28.51 15.26
N MET A 464 1.85 28.47 16.32
CA MET A 464 2.67 29.59 16.74
C MET A 464 4.02 29.09 17.24
N HIS A 465 5.08 29.86 16.99
CA HIS A 465 6.39 29.60 17.55
C HIS A 465 7.07 30.89 18.04
N ASP A 466 7.91 30.74 19.06
CA ASP A 466 8.92 31.71 19.48
C ASP A 466 10.28 31.00 19.57
N ASN A 467 11.34 31.72 19.96
CA ASN A 467 12.71 31.20 19.98
C ASN A 467 12.92 29.93 20.85
N GLN A 468 11.96 29.54 21.70
CA GLN A 468 12.09 28.35 22.58
C GLN A 468 10.84 27.47 22.70
N LYS A 469 9.66 27.95 22.28
CA LYS A 469 8.38 27.26 22.44
C LYS A 469 7.59 27.26 21.15
N ALA A 470 6.96 26.13 20.86
CA ALA A 470 5.99 26.01 19.78
C ALA A 470 4.64 25.57 20.35
N THR A 471 3.55 26.04 19.75
CA THR A 471 2.19 25.61 20.07
C THR A 471 1.50 25.15 18.80
N ILE A 472 0.90 23.97 18.83
CA ILE A 472 -0.12 23.54 17.87
C ILE A 472 -1.44 23.49 18.62
N ALA A 473 -2.41 24.30 18.19
CA ALA A 473 -3.74 24.34 18.77
C ALA A 473 -4.74 23.75 17.78
N LEU A 474 -5.55 22.78 18.22
CA LEU A 474 -6.50 22.04 17.38
C LEU A 474 -7.90 22.06 17.98
N ASN A 475 -8.90 21.81 17.15
CA ASN A 475 -10.27 21.58 17.62
C ASN A 475 -10.51 20.09 17.86
N ALA A 476 -10.81 19.70 19.11
CA ALA A 476 -11.01 18.28 19.45
C ALA A 476 -12.32 17.66 18.92
N LYS A 477 -13.23 18.46 18.35
CA LYS A 477 -14.55 18.03 17.88
C LYS A 477 -14.68 17.96 16.37
N TYR A 478 -13.98 18.81 15.62
CA TYR A 478 -14.20 18.99 14.19
C TYR A 478 -12.89 19.02 13.42
N ASN A 479 -12.83 18.23 12.34
CA ASN A 479 -11.70 18.15 11.40
C ASN A 479 -10.32 18.11 12.07
N THR A 480 -10.19 17.33 13.15
CA THR A 480 -8.98 17.31 13.98
C THR A 480 -7.75 16.89 13.17
N PHE A 481 -7.89 15.84 12.35
CA PHE A 481 -6.79 15.28 11.56
C PHE A 481 -6.30 16.25 10.48
N GLY A 482 -7.21 16.79 9.65
CA GLY A 482 -6.86 17.78 8.63
C GLY A 482 -6.21 19.04 9.23
N THR A 483 -6.75 19.53 10.35
CA THR A 483 -6.16 20.66 11.07
C THR A 483 -4.78 20.30 11.63
N ALA A 484 -4.59 19.09 12.19
CA ALA A 484 -3.30 18.65 12.70
C ALA A 484 -2.22 18.67 11.61
N ILE A 485 -2.54 18.11 10.44
CA ILE A 485 -1.67 18.11 9.26
C ILE A 485 -1.32 19.54 8.83
N HIS A 486 -2.33 20.41 8.76
CA HIS A 486 -2.17 21.82 8.38
C HIS A 486 -1.20 22.55 9.32
N GLU A 487 -1.43 22.50 10.63
CA GLU A 487 -0.59 23.18 11.61
C GLU A 487 0.81 22.56 11.73
N MET A 488 0.94 21.26 11.44
CA MET A 488 2.26 20.62 11.29
C MET A 488 3.01 21.14 10.07
N GLY A 489 2.31 21.45 8.97
CA GLY A 489 2.88 22.12 7.81
C GLY A 489 3.62 23.40 8.20
N HIS A 490 2.95 24.30 8.93
CA HIS A 490 3.57 25.53 9.44
C HIS A 490 4.74 25.30 10.39
N ARG A 491 4.69 24.22 11.19
CA ARG A 491 5.85 23.83 12.00
C ARG A 491 7.05 23.45 11.14
N PHE A 492 6.84 22.78 10.02
CA PHE A 492 7.92 22.40 9.11
C PHE A 492 8.41 23.56 8.24
N GLU A 493 7.58 24.56 7.93
CA GLU A 493 8.03 25.83 7.32
C GLU A 493 9.13 26.50 8.16
N TYR A 494 8.99 26.47 9.48
CA TYR A 494 10.01 26.99 10.40
C TYR A 494 11.23 26.07 10.53
N LEU A 495 11.03 24.75 10.56
CA LEU A 495 12.10 23.80 10.90
C LEU A 495 12.90 23.31 9.69
N VAL A 496 12.30 23.19 8.51
CA VAL A 496 12.91 22.58 7.33
C VAL A 496 13.66 23.65 6.54
N PRO A 497 14.99 23.56 6.41
CA PRO A 497 15.77 24.56 5.69
C PRO A 497 15.32 24.65 4.23
N GLY A 498 15.04 25.87 3.78
CA GLY A 498 14.65 26.13 2.39
C GLY A 498 13.17 25.95 2.08
N LEU A 499 12.34 25.43 3.01
CA LEU A 499 10.90 25.24 2.74
C LEU A 499 10.16 26.57 2.58
N LEU A 500 10.30 27.49 3.53
CA LEU A 500 9.69 28.83 3.44
C LEU A 500 10.20 29.63 2.22
N GLU A 501 11.48 29.46 1.86
CA GLU A 501 12.05 30.09 0.67
C GLU A 501 11.49 29.49 -0.63
N ALA A 502 11.28 28.18 -0.67
CA ALA A 502 10.62 27.50 -1.78
C ALA A 502 9.18 27.99 -1.95
N GLU A 503 8.42 28.12 -0.86
CA GLU A 503 7.07 28.69 -0.89
C GLU A 503 7.07 30.13 -1.40
N LYS A 504 8.01 30.95 -0.93
CA LYS A 504 8.17 32.33 -1.39
C LYS A 504 8.43 32.40 -2.90
N GLN A 505 9.35 31.59 -3.41
CA GLN A 505 9.69 31.56 -4.83
C GLN A 505 8.48 31.14 -5.67
N PHE A 506 7.78 30.07 -5.25
CA PHE A 506 6.56 29.61 -5.89
C PHE A 506 5.47 30.67 -5.85
N TYR A 507 5.20 31.27 -4.68
CA TYR A 507 4.19 32.32 -4.50
C TYR A 507 4.45 33.53 -5.40
N ILE A 508 5.66 34.08 -5.38
CA ILE A 508 6.03 35.27 -6.16
C ILE A 508 5.86 35.01 -7.65
N ARG A 509 6.33 33.86 -8.14
CA ARG A 509 6.24 33.49 -9.55
C ARG A 509 4.79 33.30 -9.99
N ARG A 510 4.02 32.59 -9.18
CA ARG A 510 2.64 32.21 -9.51
C ARG A 510 1.67 33.38 -9.43
N THR A 511 1.90 34.30 -8.50
CA THR A 511 1.06 35.50 -8.32
C THR A 511 1.61 36.74 -9.04
N LEU A 512 2.53 36.54 -9.99
CA LEU A 512 3.12 37.63 -10.76
C LEU A 512 2.03 38.38 -11.53
N ASN A 513 1.85 39.66 -11.21
CA ASN A 513 0.80 40.56 -11.73
C ASN A 513 -0.62 40.36 -11.16
N GLU A 514 -0.79 39.51 -10.15
CA GLU A 514 -2.07 39.37 -9.44
C GLU A 514 -2.25 40.51 -8.42
N PRO A 515 -3.39 41.23 -8.44
CA PRO A 515 -3.66 42.27 -7.46
C PRO A 515 -3.98 41.66 -6.10
N LEU A 516 -3.58 42.37 -5.04
CA LEU A 516 -3.92 42.01 -3.67
C LEU A 516 -5.37 42.43 -3.37
N VAL A 517 -6.23 41.48 -3.02
CA VAL A 517 -7.66 41.70 -2.77
C VAL A 517 -8.10 41.16 -1.42
N HIS A 518 -9.22 41.65 -0.87
CA HIS A 518 -9.80 41.13 0.37
C HIS A 518 -10.34 39.69 0.17
N MET A 519 -10.17 38.83 1.18
CA MET A 519 -10.56 37.42 1.10
C MET A 519 -12.08 37.17 1.02
N GLY A 520 -12.90 38.18 1.35
CA GLY A 520 -14.36 38.11 1.27
C GLY A 520 -15.05 37.84 2.61
N PRO A 521 -16.37 37.55 2.59
CA PRO A 521 -17.18 37.38 3.80
C PRO A 521 -16.63 36.28 4.72
N GLY A 522 -16.51 36.57 6.02
CA GLY A 522 -15.95 35.64 7.02
C GLY A 522 -14.49 35.89 7.39
N TYR A 523 -13.79 36.76 6.66
CA TYR A 523 -12.40 37.16 6.91
C TYR A 523 -12.29 38.62 7.36
N ASN A 524 -11.26 38.93 8.15
CA ASN A 524 -10.97 40.31 8.56
C ASN A 524 -10.61 41.16 7.33
N GLN A 525 -10.94 42.46 7.34
CA GLN A 525 -10.56 43.41 6.27
C GLN A 525 -9.05 43.47 6.01
N LYS A 526 -8.23 43.09 7.00
CA LYS A 526 -6.77 43.00 6.87
C LYS A 526 -6.27 41.70 6.27
N GLU A 527 -7.13 40.69 6.13
CA GLU A 527 -6.77 39.43 5.48
C GLU A 527 -6.91 39.60 3.97
N GLN A 528 -5.78 39.70 3.30
CA GLN A 528 -5.69 39.89 1.85
C GLN A 528 -5.11 38.66 1.17
N THR A 529 -5.44 38.47 -0.09
CA THR A 529 -5.01 37.34 -0.91
C THR A 529 -4.77 37.78 -2.35
N ARG A 530 -3.82 37.14 -3.04
CA ARG A 530 -3.71 37.17 -4.50
C ARG A 530 -4.42 35.94 -5.03
N VAL A 531 -5.45 36.15 -5.84
CA VAL A 531 -6.40 35.07 -6.17
C VAL A 531 -5.71 33.97 -6.98
N ASP A 532 -5.01 34.34 -8.06
CA ASP A 532 -4.37 33.40 -9.00
C ASP A 532 -5.31 32.23 -9.42
N ASN A 533 -4.81 31.23 -10.13
CA ASN A 533 -5.49 29.96 -10.40
C ASN A 533 -5.36 28.95 -9.24
N PHE A 534 -5.13 29.42 -8.01
CA PHE A 534 -5.14 28.54 -6.85
C PHE A 534 -6.49 27.83 -6.69
N ILE A 535 -6.45 26.56 -6.30
CA ILE A 535 -7.66 25.75 -6.05
C ILE A 535 -8.54 26.39 -4.96
N ARG A 536 -7.91 27.04 -3.97
CA ARG A 536 -8.58 27.80 -2.93
C ARG A 536 -7.92 29.16 -2.76
N LYS A 537 -8.73 30.23 -2.68
CA LYS A 537 -8.27 31.60 -2.40
C LYS A 537 -7.40 31.74 -1.14
N TYR A 538 -7.53 30.81 -0.20
CA TYR A 538 -6.74 30.79 1.04
C TYR A 538 -5.24 30.55 0.78
N MET A 539 -4.88 29.80 -0.28
CA MET A 539 -3.49 29.54 -0.67
C MET A 539 -2.75 30.82 -1.09
N GLY A 540 -3.48 31.78 -1.64
CA GLY A 540 -2.95 33.07 -2.07
C GLY A 540 -2.81 34.10 -0.94
N LYS A 541 -3.14 33.73 0.30
CA LYS A 541 -3.15 34.65 1.45
C LYS A 541 -1.76 35.26 1.65
N ASP A 542 -1.73 36.58 1.80
CA ASP A 542 -0.50 37.34 1.97
C ASP A 542 -0.23 37.62 3.44
N TYR A 543 0.95 37.22 3.91
CA TYR A 543 1.46 37.51 5.25
C TYR A 543 2.68 38.47 5.21
N ASP A 544 2.77 39.30 4.18
CA ASP A 544 3.91 40.20 3.90
C ASP A 544 5.23 39.42 3.73
N GLY A 545 5.14 38.22 3.15
CA GLY A 545 6.27 37.33 2.93
C GLY A 545 6.85 36.66 4.19
N ARG A 546 6.14 36.71 5.33
CA ARG A 546 6.57 36.06 6.59
C ARG A 546 6.15 34.61 6.74
N ALA A 547 5.08 34.21 6.05
CA ALA A 547 4.50 32.87 6.04
C ALA A 547 3.67 32.70 4.76
N TYR A 548 3.32 31.46 4.43
CA TYR A 548 2.43 31.14 3.31
C TYR A 548 1.44 30.06 3.74
N GLU A 549 0.42 29.82 2.91
CA GLU A 549 -0.56 28.74 3.09
C GLU A 549 -0.37 27.66 2.02
N LEU A 550 0.81 27.59 1.41
CA LEU A 550 1.03 26.72 0.26
C LEU A 550 1.34 25.30 0.73
N PHE A 551 2.34 25.12 1.58
CA PHE A 551 2.68 23.79 2.05
C PHE A 551 1.61 23.21 2.97
N SER A 552 1.14 24.00 3.96
CA SER A 552 0.09 23.59 4.91
C SER A 552 -1.18 23.10 4.20
N MET A 553 -1.71 23.90 3.28
CA MET A 553 -2.89 23.51 2.49
C MET A 553 -2.57 22.33 1.59
N GLY A 554 -1.44 22.36 0.89
CA GLY A 554 -1.03 21.31 -0.05
C GLY A 554 -1.06 19.91 0.56
N ILE A 555 -0.46 19.74 1.73
CA ILE A 555 -0.47 18.47 2.46
C ILE A 555 -1.87 18.12 2.99
N GLU A 556 -2.63 19.11 3.47
CA GLU A 556 -4.02 18.90 3.87
C GLU A 556 -4.87 18.38 2.71
N GLY A 557 -4.74 18.97 1.52
CA GLY A 557 -5.44 18.54 0.31
C GLY A 557 -5.00 17.15 -0.15
N LEU A 558 -3.70 16.84 -0.04
CA LEU A 558 -3.13 15.56 -0.43
C LEU A 558 -3.62 14.39 0.45
N TYR A 559 -3.67 14.56 1.77
CA TYR A 559 -3.94 13.45 2.70
C TYR A 559 -5.30 13.48 3.39
N SER A 560 -5.93 14.65 3.57
CA SER A 560 -7.27 14.73 4.17
C SER A 560 -8.38 14.83 3.13
N LEU A 561 -8.02 14.93 1.84
CA LEU A 561 -8.93 15.08 0.71
C LEU A 561 -9.91 16.26 0.88
N SER A 562 -9.51 17.30 1.61
CA SER A 562 -10.37 18.48 1.86
C SER A 562 -10.66 19.27 0.59
N TYR A 563 -9.87 19.06 -0.46
CA TYR A 563 -10.14 19.48 -1.84
C TYR A 563 -9.30 18.65 -2.82
N ASP A 564 -9.65 18.73 -4.10
CA ASP A 564 -8.95 18.00 -5.16
C ASP A 564 -7.68 18.75 -5.61
N ILE A 565 -6.53 18.41 -5.00
CA ILE A 565 -5.23 18.99 -5.35
C ILE A 565 -4.78 18.67 -6.78
N TYR A 566 -5.32 17.59 -7.39
CA TYR A 566 -4.92 17.14 -8.72
C TYR A 566 -5.44 18.03 -9.86
N LYS A 567 -6.33 19.00 -9.56
CA LYS A 567 -6.78 20.01 -10.52
C LYS A 567 -5.70 21.03 -10.87
N ASP A 568 -4.69 21.15 -10.02
CA ASP A 568 -3.58 22.07 -10.17
C ASP A 568 -2.27 21.30 -10.17
N LYS A 569 -1.85 20.85 -11.36
CA LYS A 569 -0.68 19.98 -11.52
C LYS A 569 0.60 20.63 -11.03
N GLU A 570 0.76 21.91 -11.27
CA GLU A 570 1.98 22.63 -10.88
C GLU A 570 2.07 22.76 -9.37
N TYR A 571 0.96 23.06 -8.70
CA TYR A 571 0.91 23.06 -7.24
C TYR A 571 1.10 21.67 -6.66
N LEU A 572 0.50 20.63 -7.25
CA LEU A 572 0.76 19.25 -6.85
C LEU A 572 2.25 18.88 -6.99
N HIS A 573 2.89 19.23 -8.12
CA HIS A 573 4.33 19.03 -8.31
C HIS A 573 5.13 19.77 -7.22
N PHE A 574 4.75 20.99 -6.87
CA PHE A 574 5.43 21.72 -5.80
C PHE A 574 5.37 20.95 -4.47
N ILE A 575 4.19 20.49 -4.05
CA ILE A 575 4.01 19.76 -2.79
C ILE A 575 4.76 18.42 -2.77
N LEU A 576 4.63 17.62 -3.84
CA LEU A 576 5.34 16.35 -3.95
C LEU A 576 6.86 16.55 -4.01
N GLY A 577 7.29 17.60 -4.69
CA GLY A 577 8.69 18.00 -4.77
C GLY A 577 9.25 18.36 -3.40
N VAL A 578 8.53 19.16 -2.62
CA VAL A 578 8.93 19.55 -1.27
C VAL A 578 9.10 18.31 -0.38
N LEU A 579 8.11 17.41 -0.34
CA LEU A 579 8.18 16.17 0.46
C LEU A 579 9.34 15.25 0.05
N ALA A 580 9.58 15.13 -1.25
CA ALA A 580 10.63 14.25 -1.76
C ALA A 580 12.03 14.84 -1.60
N ARG A 581 12.20 16.17 -1.69
CA ARG A 581 13.50 16.83 -1.92
C ARG A 581 14.11 17.50 -0.69
N LEU A 582 13.28 18.20 0.09
CA LEU A 582 13.67 18.98 1.28
C LEU A 582 13.50 18.11 2.52
#